data_AF-A0A250VSY6-F1
#
_entry.id   AF-A0A250VSY6-F1
#
_cell.length_a   1.000
_cell.length_b   1.000
_cell.length_c   1.000
_cell.angle_alpha   90.00
_cell.angle_beta   90.00
_cell.angle_gamma   90.00
#
_symmetry.space_group_name_H-M   'P 1'
#
loop_
_entity.id
_entity.type
_entity.pdbx_description
1 polymer ?
#
loop_
_entity_poly.entity_id
_entity_poly.type
_entity_poly.pdbx_seq_one_letter_code
_entity_poly.pdbx_strand_id
1 'polypeptide(L)'
;MTDQRGPKRDGDLTDEQATLLLQSFTETITEAGEIAAMLSKYVAAGGRDWETYERMLDHWARQGLKMVHAGRGALHPELVPLSAKQIEQAAGITGRDGGMREHLHQTMAAALLSTVWFVGEHHLIEAEDWPEDLPDVVLSAVRQAPGINNDPTMRNLRDTGRPRR
;
A
#
# COMPACT_ATOMS: atom_id res chain seq x y z
N MET A 1 -0.94 -38.58 -2.32
CA MET A 1 -0.58 -37.88 -1.07
C MET A 1 0.89 -37.57 -1.14
N THR A 2 1.23 -36.35 -1.54
CA THR A 2 2.61 -35.87 -1.62
C THR A 2 2.64 -34.58 -0.82
N ASP A 3 3.03 -34.70 0.45
CA ASP A 3 3.33 -33.57 1.33
C ASP A 3 4.57 -32.85 0.77
N GLN A 4 4.37 -31.84 -0.06
CA GLN A 4 5.39 -30.84 -0.33
C GLN A 4 5.39 -29.85 0.83
N ARG A 5 6.05 -30.22 1.93
CA ARG A 5 6.48 -29.23 2.91
C ARG A 5 7.49 -28.32 2.21
N GLY A 6 7.06 -27.12 1.87
CA GLY A 6 7.96 -26.04 1.47
C GLY A 6 9.07 -25.85 2.51
N PRO A 7 10.20 -25.23 2.14
CA PRO A 7 11.34 -25.10 3.04
C PRO A 7 10.91 -24.41 4.34
N LYS A 8 11.10 -25.11 5.47
CA LYS A 8 11.02 -24.49 6.80
C LYS A 8 12.03 -23.34 6.82
N ARG A 9 11.57 -22.12 7.10
CA ARG A 9 12.39 -20.94 7.35
C ARG A 9 13.10 -21.07 8.71
N ASP A 10 13.96 -22.07 8.86
CA ASP A 10 14.80 -22.24 10.05
C ASP A 10 16.13 -21.50 9.77
N GLY A 11 16.16 -20.21 10.08
CA GLY A 11 17.38 -19.41 10.07
C GLY A 11 17.38 -18.50 11.28
N ASP A 12 18.26 -18.78 12.25
CA ASP A 12 18.49 -17.87 13.38
C ASP A 12 19.00 -16.53 12.84
N LEU A 13 18.42 -15.44 13.32
CA LEU A 13 18.85 -14.09 12.97
C LEU A 13 20.26 -13.85 13.51
N THR A 14 21.12 -13.23 12.71
CA THR A 14 22.38 -12.67 13.23
C THR A 14 22.07 -11.49 14.14
N ASP A 15 22.98 -11.15 15.06
CA ASP A 15 22.84 -9.97 15.93
C ASP A 15 22.63 -8.67 15.13
N GLU A 16 23.27 -8.58 13.96
CA GLU A 16 23.11 -7.47 13.03
C GLU A 16 21.70 -7.42 12.43
N GLN A 17 21.17 -8.57 11.98
CA GLN A 17 19.80 -8.68 11.45
C GLN A 17 18.76 -8.39 12.54
N ALA A 18 18.97 -8.86 13.77
CA ALA A 18 18.10 -8.58 14.91
C ALA A 18 18.13 -7.08 15.28
N THR A 19 19.30 -6.46 15.26
CA THR A 19 19.47 -5.01 15.52
C THR A 19 18.76 -4.16 14.47
N LEU A 20 18.90 -4.50 13.19
CA LEU A 20 18.22 -3.79 12.10
C LEU A 20 16.69 -3.89 12.21
N LEU A 21 16.17 -5.07 12.58
CA LEU A 21 14.75 -5.27 12.83
C LEU A 21 14.28 -4.44 14.03
N LEU A 22 14.98 -4.51 15.15
CA LEU A 22 14.68 -3.74 16.36
C LEU A 22 14.68 -2.23 16.10
N GLN A 23 15.66 -1.72 15.36
CA GLN A 23 15.74 -0.31 15.01
C GLN A 23 14.54 0.12 14.15
N SER A 24 14.23 -0.63 13.09
CA SER A 24 13.10 -0.32 12.21
C SER A 24 11.75 -0.33 12.94
N PHE A 25 11.52 -1.32 13.82
CA PHE A 25 10.31 -1.35 14.65
C PHE A 25 10.27 -0.20 15.64
N THR A 26 11.39 0.13 16.27
CA THR A 26 11.48 1.20 17.28
C THR A 26 11.19 2.56 16.66
N GLU A 27 11.80 2.88 15.51
CA GLU A 27 11.55 4.14 14.78
C GLU A 27 10.07 4.29 14.44
N THR A 28 9.48 3.23 13.86
CA THR A 28 8.08 3.30 13.40
C THR A 28 7.08 3.36 14.56
N ILE A 29 7.32 2.61 15.65
CA ILE A 29 6.49 2.68 16.87
C ILE A 29 6.63 4.06 17.54
N THR A 30 7.82 4.66 17.51
CA THR A 30 8.05 5.99 18.08
C THR A 30 7.25 7.05 17.31
N GLU A 31 7.31 7.07 15.98
CA GLU A 31 6.50 8.00 15.17
C GLU A 31 5.01 7.84 15.44
N ALA A 32 4.50 6.60 15.47
CA ALA A 32 3.10 6.33 15.78
C ALA A 32 2.70 6.79 17.20
N GLY A 33 3.59 6.58 18.17
CA GLY A 33 3.41 7.01 19.56
C GLY A 33 3.41 8.53 19.71
N GLU A 34 4.24 9.24 18.97
CA GLU A 34 4.29 10.71 18.96
C GLU A 34 2.99 11.33 18.44
N ILE A 35 2.40 10.74 17.39
CA ILE A 35 1.10 11.20 16.86
C ILE A 35 -0.01 10.99 17.89
N ALA A 36 -0.06 9.83 18.54
CA ALA A 36 -1.02 9.53 19.60
C ALA A 36 -0.86 10.45 20.83
N ALA A 37 0.39 10.76 21.20
CA ALA A 37 0.70 11.70 22.27
C ALA A 37 0.28 13.13 21.90
N MET A 38 0.51 13.56 20.65
CA MET A 38 0.06 14.86 20.15
C MET A 38 -1.46 14.97 20.17
N LEU A 39 -2.17 13.92 19.78
CA LEU A 39 -3.63 13.85 19.83
C LEU A 39 -4.13 14.05 21.26
N SER A 40 -3.52 13.35 22.22
CA SER A 40 -3.87 13.47 23.64
C SER A 40 -3.64 14.89 24.18
N LYS A 41 -2.52 15.53 23.81
CA LYS A 41 -2.21 16.92 24.17
C LYS A 41 -3.21 17.91 23.56
N TYR A 42 -3.57 17.72 22.29
CA TYR A 42 -4.53 18.56 21.59
C TYR A 42 -5.92 18.49 22.24
N VAL A 43 -6.40 17.29 22.57
CA VAL A 43 -7.67 17.07 23.29
C VAL A 43 -7.65 17.77 24.65
N ALA A 44 -6.56 17.62 25.41
CA ALA A 44 -6.39 18.19 26.74
C ALA A 44 -6.32 19.72 26.74
N ALA A 45 -5.82 20.33 25.67
CA ALA A 45 -5.80 21.77 25.46
C ALA A 45 -7.18 22.34 25.04
N GLY A 46 -8.24 21.52 25.01
CA GLY A 46 -9.57 21.93 24.57
C GLY A 46 -9.74 21.97 23.05
N GLY A 47 -8.82 21.38 22.29
CA GLY A 47 -8.92 21.24 20.83
C GLY A 47 -10.17 20.45 20.44
N ARG A 48 -11.01 21.04 19.59
CA ARG A 48 -12.28 20.46 19.09
C ARG A 48 -12.45 20.63 17.58
N ASP A 49 -11.39 21.07 16.87
CA ASP A 49 -11.44 21.21 15.42
C ASP A 49 -11.42 19.85 14.74
N TRP A 50 -12.55 19.49 14.12
CA TRP A 50 -12.74 18.19 13.49
C TRP A 50 -11.75 17.93 12.36
N GLU A 51 -11.43 18.97 11.57
CA GLU A 51 -10.50 18.83 10.44
C GLU A 51 -9.08 18.49 10.92
N THR A 52 -8.62 19.13 12.00
CA THR A 52 -7.35 18.78 12.65
C THR A 52 -7.35 17.36 13.20
N TYR A 53 -8.44 16.93 13.85
CA TYR A 53 -8.59 15.54 14.33
C TYR A 53 -8.49 14.53 13.18
N GLU A 54 -9.24 14.75 12.11
CA GLU A 54 -9.25 13.87 10.94
C GLU A 54 -7.86 13.74 10.32
N ARG A 55 -7.13 14.86 10.15
CA ARG A 55 -5.76 14.84 9.62
C ARG A 55 -4.78 14.08 10.52
N MET A 56 -4.87 14.24 11.84
CA MET A 56 -4.00 13.53 12.78
C MET A 56 -4.28 12.03 12.78
N LEU A 57 -5.56 11.63 12.74
CA LEU A 57 -5.97 10.23 12.67
C LEU A 57 -5.61 9.60 11.32
N ASP A 58 -5.80 10.31 10.21
CA ASP A 58 -5.36 9.87 8.87
C ASP A 58 -3.84 9.68 8.84
N HIS A 59 -3.08 10.62 9.40
CA HIS A 59 -1.63 10.47 9.49
C HIS A 59 -1.21 9.24 10.31
N TRP A 60 -1.86 8.99 11.45
CA TRP A 60 -1.63 7.80 12.26
C TRP A 60 -1.96 6.51 11.51
N ALA A 61 -3.11 6.48 10.81
CA ALA A 61 -3.52 5.33 10.00
C ALA A 61 -2.52 5.03 8.88
N ARG A 62 -1.98 6.05 8.22
CA ARG A 62 -0.93 5.89 7.18
C ARG A 62 0.36 5.29 7.74
N GLN A 63 0.76 5.65 8.95
CA GLN A 63 1.92 5.03 9.60
C GLN A 63 1.67 3.54 9.88
N GLY A 64 0.48 3.20 10.39
CA GLY A 64 0.06 1.80 10.54
C GLY A 64 0.10 1.03 9.22
N LEU A 65 -0.36 1.64 8.12
CA LEU A 65 -0.30 1.00 6.81
C LEU A 65 1.14 0.76 6.32
N LYS A 66 2.05 1.72 6.52
CA LYS A 66 3.49 1.52 6.20
C LYS A 66 4.09 0.36 6.99
N MET A 67 3.73 0.21 8.27
CA MET A 67 4.17 -0.93 9.08
C MET A 67 3.70 -2.27 8.50
N VAL A 68 2.42 -2.34 8.09
CA VAL A 68 1.87 -3.54 7.44
C VAL A 68 2.62 -3.84 6.15
N HIS A 69 2.87 -2.83 5.30
CA HIS A 69 3.62 -3.00 4.05
C HIS A 69 5.07 -3.42 4.29
N ALA A 70 5.76 -2.84 5.25
CA ALA A 70 7.14 -3.20 5.57
C ALA A 70 7.23 -4.64 6.09
N GLY A 71 6.36 -5.02 7.04
CA GLY A 71 6.35 -6.35 7.63
C GLY A 71 5.90 -7.43 6.65
N ARG A 72 4.75 -7.24 5.99
CA ARG A 72 4.20 -8.22 5.04
C ARG A 72 4.96 -8.25 3.73
N GLY A 73 5.43 -7.11 3.24
CA GLY A 73 6.29 -7.05 2.05
C GLY A 73 7.61 -7.79 2.25
N ALA A 74 8.17 -7.83 3.46
CA ALA A 74 9.35 -8.64 3.75
C ALA A 74 9.03 -10.16 3.77
N LEU A 75 7.84 -10.55 4.22
CA LEU A 75 7.41 -11.96 4.26
C LEU A 75 7.05 -12.49 2.86
N HIS A 76 6.52 -11.62 2.00
CA HIS A 76 5.99 -11.91 0.67
C HIS A 76 6.47 -10.88 -0.36
N PRO A 77 7.78 -10.84 -0.66
CA PRO A 77 8.35 -9.86 -1.59
C PRO A 77 7.79 -9.98 -3.02
N GLU A 78 7.21 -11.13 -3.37
CA GLU A 78 6.58 -11.40 -4.65
C GLU A 78 5.22 -10.70 -4.85
N LEU A 79 4.53 -10.29 -3.78
CA LEU A 79 3.17 -9.75 -3.91
C LEU A 79 3.15 -8.37 -4.58
N VAL A 80 4.17 -7.55 -4.39
CA VAL A 80 4.29 -6.23 -5.05
C VAL A 80 4.45 -6.38 -6.58
N PRO A 81 5.44 -7.14 -7.11
CA PRO A 81 5.55 -7.35 -8.55
C PRO A 81 4.36 -8.13 -9.12
N LEU A 82 3.75 -9.04 -8.36
CA LEU A 82 2.54 -9.73 -8.78
C LEU A 82 1.36 -8.76 -8.93
N SER A 83 1.17 -7.85 -7.97
CA SER A 83 0.12 -6.83 -8.01
C SER A 83 0.27 -5.94 -9.25
N ALA A 84 1.49 -5.47 -9.52
CA ALA A 84 1.78 -4.65 -10.69
C ALA A 84 1.45 -5.39 -11.99
N LYS A 85 1.84 -6.67 -12.10
CA LYS A 85 1.53 -7.51 -13.26
C LYS A 85 0.04 -7.71 -13.46
N GLN A 86 -0.71 -8.03 -12.39
CA GLN A 86 -2.15 -8.25 -12.49
C GLN A 86 -2.90 -6.97 -12.86
N ILE A 87 -2.49 -5.81 -12.34
CA ILE A 87 -3.07 -4.53 -12.72
C ILE A 87 -2.76 -4.15 -14.17
N GLU A 88 -1.54 -4.41 -14.65
CA GLU A 88 -1.20 -4.20 -16.06
C GLU A 88 -2.05 -5.10 -16.98
N GLN A 89 -2.27 -6.36 -16.58
CA GLN A 89 -3.15 -7.28 -17.29
C GLN A 89 -4.60 -6.79 -17.31
N ALA A 90 -5.14 -6.36 -16.17
CA ALA A 90 -6.49 -5.79 -16.05
C ALA A 90 -6.65 -4.49 -16.87
N ALA A 91 -5.59 -3.68 -16.96
CA ALA A 91 -5.60 -2.47 -17.77
C ALA A 91 -5.66 -2.76 -19.28
N GLY A 92 -5.16 -3.94 -19.72
CA GLY A 92 -5.04 -4.31 -21.13
C GLY A 92 -4.04 -3.47 -21.92
N ILE A 93 -3.34 -2.53 -21.27
CA ILE A 93 -2.33 -1.64 -21.83
C ILE A 93 -1.20 -1.44 -20.82
N THR A 94 0.02 -1.32 -21.30
CA THR A 94 1.13 -0.96 -20.41
C THR A 94 0.98 0.50 -19.99
N GLY A 95 1.36 0.84 -18.75
CA GLY A 95 1.31 2.23 -18.28
C GLY A 95 2.13 3.20 -19.14
N ARG A 96 3.18 2.72 -19.82
CA ARG A 96 3.96 3.52 -20.78
C ARG A 96 3.15 3.87 -22.04
N ASP A 97 2.31 2.96 -22.51
CA ASP A 97 1.48 3.15 -23.70
C ASP A 97 0.23 3.99 -23.42
N GLY A 98 -0.29 3.92 -22.19
CA GLY A 98 -1.43 4.72 -21.73
C GLY A 98 -1.10 6.17 -21.35
N GLY A 99 0.18 6.55 -21.31
CA GLY A 99 0.65 7.86 -20.88
C GLY A 99 0.71 8.01 -19.35
N MET A 100 1.21 9.16 -18.89
CA MET A 100 1.58 9.36 -17.47
C MET A 100 0.39 9.22 -16.51
N ARG A 101 -0.82 9.63 -16.92
CA ARG A 101 -2.02 9.45 -16.10
C ARG A 101 -2.35 7.98 -15.86
N GLU A 102 -2.34 7.18 -16.93
CA GLU A 102 -2.60 5.75 -16.82
C GLU A 102 -1.51 5.05 -16.01
N HIS A 103 -0.24 5.43 -16.22
CA HIS A 103 0.86 4.92 -15.41
C HIS A 103 0.65 5.18 -13.91
N LEU A 104 0.18 6.38 -13.53
CA LEU A 104 -0.16 6.71 -12.14
C LEU A 104 -1.35 5.90 -11.64
N HIS A 105 -2.41 5.74 -12.44
CA HIS A 105 -3.55 4.89 -12.08
C HIS A 105 -3.12 3.44 -11.84
N GLN A 106 -2.30 2.86 -12.72
CA GLN A 106 -1.76 1.51 -12.54
C GLN A 106 -0.87 1.40 -11.31
N THR A 107 -0.01 2.40 -11.05
CA THR A 107 0.87 2.42 -9.87
C THR A 107 0.05 2.46 -8.58
N MET A 108 -0.96 3.33 -8.51
CA MET A 108 -1.84 3.44 -7.35
C MET A 108 -2.69 2.19 -7.17
N ALA A 109 -3.22 1.62 -8.26
CA ALA A 109 -4.00 0.40 -8.22
C ALA A 109 -3.16 -0.80 -7.78
N ALA A 110 -1.90 -0.91 -8.22
CA ALA A 110 -1.00 -1.97 -7.78
C ALA A 110 -0.69 -1.86 -6.28
N ALA A 111 -0.41 -0.66 -5.78
CA ALA A 111 -0.19 -0.42 -4.35
C ALA A 111 -1.45 -0.72 -3.51
N LEU A 112 -2.64 -0.37 -4.03
CA LEU A 112 -3.91 -0.69 -3.39
C LEU A 112 -4.18 -2.21 -3.38
N LEU A 113 -3.93 -2.90 -4.49
CA LEU A 113 -4.07 -4.36 -4.58
C LEU A 113 -3.12 -5.08 -3.59
N SER A 114 -1.85 -4.68 -3.54
CA SER A 114 -0.91 -5.20 -2.54
C SER A 114 -1.40 -4.96 -1.11
N THR A 115 -1.99 -3.80 -0.84
CA THR A 115 -2.59 -3.49 0.47
C THR A 115 -3.72 -4.45 0.82
N VAL A 116 -4.63 -4.70 -0.13
CA VAL A 116 -5.75 -5.62 0.07
C VAL A 116 -5.22 -7.01 0.42
N TRP A 117 -4.22 -7.51 -0.30
CA TRP A 117 -3.61 -8.80 0.00
C TRP A 117 -2.89 -8.82 1.35
N PHE A 118 -2.10 -7.81 1.69
CA PHE A 118 -1.43 -7.76 3.00
C PHE A 118 -2.42 -7.72 4.18
N VAL A 119 -3.55 -7.04 4.00
CA VAL A 119 -4.62 -7.01 5.00
C VAL A 119 -5.40 -8.34 5.02
N GLY A 120 -5.63 -8.95 3.86
CA GLY A 120 -6.21 -10.30 3.75
C GLY A 120 -5.39 -11.32 4.51
N GLU A 121 -4.08 -11.36 4.26
CA GLU A 121 -3.09 -12.20 4.93
C GLU A 121 -3.03 -11.97 6.45
N HIS A 122 -3.31 -10.74 6.91
CA HIS A 122 -3.48 -10.47 8.34
C HIS A 122 -4.69 -11.21 8.93
N HIS A 123 -5.73 -11.41 8.14
CA HIS A 123 -6.96 -12.12 8.49
C HIS A 123 -7.01 -13.55 7.93
N LEU A 124 -5.86 -14.11 7.52
CA LEU A 124 -5.74 -15.48 6.98
C LEU A 124 -6.51 -15.70 5.67
N ILE A 125 -6.65 -14.67 4.84
CA ILE A 125 -7.19 -14.73 3.48
C ILE A 125 -6.02 -14.59 2.52
N GLU A 126 -5.69 -15.67 1.82
CA GLU A 126 -4.56 -15.71 0.90
C GLU A 126 -4.88 -15.00 -0.42
N ALA A 127 -3.87 -14.70 -1.22
CA ALA A 127 -4.05 -14.03 -2.52
C ALA A 127 -5.00 -14.79 -3.47
N GLU A 128 -5.02 -16.12 -3.37
CA GLU A 128 -5.86 -17.02 -4.19
C GLU A 128 -7.32 -17.12 -3.72
N ASP A 129 -7.62 -16.73 -2.48
CA ASP A 129 -8.98 -16.72 -1.93
C ASP A 129 -9.80 -15.50 -2.40
N TRP A 130 -9.11 -14.49 -2.96
CA TRP A 130 -9.75 -13.30 -3.48
C TRP A 130 -10.44 -13.56 -4.82
N PRO A 131 -11.53 -12.85 -5.13
CA PRO A 131 -12.17 -12.93 -6.44
C PRO A 131 -11.18 -12.66 -7.59
N GLU A 132 -11.29 -13.43 -8.67
CA GLU A 132 -10.42 -13.30 -9.85
C GLU A 132 -10.47 -11.91 -10.49
N ASP A 133 -11.60 -11.20 -10.35
CA ASP A 133 -11.85 -9.86 -10.88
C ASP A 133 -11.41 -8.73 -9.93
N LEU A 134 -10.83 -9.05 -8.77
CA LEU A 134 -10.34 -8.05 -7.82
C LEU A 134 -9.38 -7.02 -8.47
N PRO A 135 -8.43 -7.39 -9.35
CA PRO A 135 -7.57 -6.41 -10.03
C PRO A 135 -8.35 -5.40 -10.86
N ASP A 136 -9.39 -5.84 -11.59
CA ASP A 136 -10.26 -4.98 -12.40
C ASP A 136 -11.08 -4.02 -11.53
N VAL A 137 -11.61 -4.52 -10.41
CA VAL A 137 -12.35 -3.73 -9.43
C VAL A 137 -11.45 -2.64 -8.83
N VAL A 138 -10.24 -3.01 -8.40
CA VAL A 138 -9.26 -2.07 -7.82
C VAL A 138 -8.86 -1.00 -8.83
N LEU A 139 -8.52 -1.40 -10.06
CA LEU A 139 -8.15 -0.45 -11.11
C LEU A 139 -9.30 0.51 -11.44
N SER A 140 -10.53 0.00 -11.53
CA SER A 140 -11.72 0.80 -11.78
C SER A 140 -11.97 1.80 -10.66
N ALA A 141 -11.83 1.37 -9.40
CA ALA A 141 -11.98 2.25 -8.24
C ALA A 141 -10.96 3.40 -8.26
N VAL A 142 -9.68 3.11 -8.54
CA VAL A 142 -8.64 4.14 -8.66
C VAL A 142 -8.94 5.11 -9.80
N ARG A 143 -9.35 4.61 -10.97
CA ARG A 143 -9.73 5.43 -12.13
C ARG A 143 -10.95 6.31 -11.88
N GLN A 144 -11.82 5.96 -10.93
CA GLN A 144 -13.02 6.72 -10.59
C GLN A 144 -12.85 7.60 -9.35
N ALA A 145 -11.78 7.43 -8.57
CA ALA A 145 -11.55 8.14 -7.32
C ALA A 145 -11.52 9.67 -7.51
N PRO A 146 -12.46 10.43 -6.91
CA PRO A 146 -12.52 11.88 -7.09
C PRO A 146 -11.27 12.60 -6.57
N GLY A 147 -10.69 12.13 -5.46
CA GLY A 147 -9.47 12.72 -4.89
C GLY A 147 -8.25 12.61 -5.82
N ILE A 148 -8.21 11.59 -6.67
CA ILE A 148 -7.14 11.42 -7.68
C ILE A 148 -7.48 12.24 -8.92
N ASN A 149 -8.70 12.14 -9.44
CA ASN A 149 -9.05 12.74 -10.73
C ASN A 149 -9.28 14.26 -10.67
N ASN A 150 -9.67 14.79 -9.52
CA ASN A 150 -9.85 16.22 -9.32
C ASN A 150 -8.57 16.93 -8.91
N ASP A 151 -7.47 16.20 -8.68
CA ASP A 151 -6.18 16.78 -8.37
C ASP A 151 -5.71 17.68 -9.54
N PRO A 152 -5.42 18.97 -9.31
CA PRO A 152 -4.93 19.89 -10.34
C PRO A 152 -3.66 19.39 -11.05
N THR A 153 -2.79 18.66 -10.33
CA THR A 153 -1.55 18.08 -10.90
C THR A 153 -1.87 17.00 -11.93
N MET A 154 -2.94 16.23 -11.74
CA MET A 154 -3.37 15.19 -12.68
C MET A 154 -3.91 15.73 -14.00
N ARG A 155 -4.39 16.98 -14.03
CA ARG A 155 -4.84 17.65 -15.28
C ARG A 155 -3.68 17.90 -16.24
N ASN A 156 -2.47 18.16 -15.72
CA ASN A 156 -1.29 18.49 -16.52
C ASN A 156 -0.60 17.26 -17.12
N LEU A 157 -1.01 16.04 -16.74
CA LEU A 157 -0.39 14.78 -17.15
C LEU A 157 -1.06 14.12 -18.37
N ARG A 158 -2.04 14.79 -18.99
CA ARG A 158 -2.79 14.26 -20.14
C ARG A 158 -1.99 14.18 -21.44
N ASP A 159 -0.89 14.93 -21.58
CA ASP A 159 -0.29 15.21 -22.90
C ASP A 159 1.09 14.57 -23.17
N THR A 160 1.53 13.56 -22.41
CA THR A 160 2.87 12.96 -22.58
C THR A 160 2.89 11.55 -23.18
N GLY A 161 1.75 10.99 -23.58
CA GLY A 161 1.71 9.73 -24.32
C GLY A 161 2.34 9.89 -25.72
N ARG A 162 3.17 8.93 -26.15
CA ARG A 162 3.77 8.96 -27.50
C ARG A 162 2.67 9.08 -28.56
N PRO A 163 2.83 9.93 -29.59
CA PRO A 163 1.91 9.96 -30.71
C PRO A 163 1.93 8.57 -31.39
N ARG A 164 0.73 8.00 -31.59
CA ARG A 164 0.55 6.79 -32.39
C ARG A 164 1.17 7.02 -33.77
N ARG A 165 2.21 6.25 -34.10
CA ARG A 165 2.71 6.09 -35.46
C ARG A 165 1.96 4.95 -36.14
#